data_AF-A0A0Q8NC10-F1
#
_entry.id   AF-A0A0Q8NC10-F1
#
_cell.length_a   1.000
_cell.length_b   1.000
_cell.length_c   1.000
_cell.angle_alpha   90.00
_cell.angle_beta   90.00
_cell.angle_gamma   90.00
#
_symmetry.space_group_name_H-M   'P 1'
#
loop_
_entity.id
_entity.type
_entity.pdbx_description
1 polymer ?
#
loop_
_entity_poly.entity_id
_entity_poly.type
_entity_poly.pdbx_seq_one_letter_code
_entity_poly.pdbx_strand_id
1 'polypeptide(L)'
;MKKYYLLFFILLNLNCFSQTDIDKSWKSVKDSYIKKTEIVLKLANNLRISKQINKSELDKTVINAGKLKATCDNNVLDKESVNKVKQANGELNSYLVRILVNLESDFKMKSDEKVIDLSGQLAEIEKQIFTNIKRYNNICESLNQKSLIFPTSSYPTEVKF
;
A
#
# COMPACT_ATOMS: atom_id res chain seq x y z
N MET A 1 3.14 39.84 28.84
CA MET A 1 3.85 39.16 27.74
C MET A 1 4.12 37.67 28.00
N LYS A 2 4.67 37.24 29.15
CA LYS A 2 4.97 35.81 29.43
C LYS A 2 3.76 34.83 29.40
N LYS A 3 2.55 35.28 29.79
CA LYS A 3 1.35 34.42 29.89
C LYS A 3 0.81 33.97 28.51
N TYR A 4 0.92 34.82 27.48
CA TYR A 4 0.53 34.48 26.11
C TYR A 4 1.58 33.61 25.40
N TYR A 5 2.86 33.76 25.76
CA TYR A 5 3.94 32.94 25.21
C TYR A 5 3.81 31.47 25.65
N LEU A 6 3.41 31.23 26.90
CA LEU A 6 3.14 29.89 27.41
C LEU A 6 1.94 29.24 26.69
N LEU A 7 0.87 30.01 26.46
CA LEU A 7 -0.33 29.53 25.76
C LEU A 7 -0.02 29.25 24.27
N PHE A 8 0.74 30.13 23.62
CA PHE A 8 1.24 29.95 22.25
C PHE A 8 2.17 28.74 22.13
N PHE A 9 3.06 28.53 23.11
CA PHE A 9 3.93 27.37 23.15
C PHE A 9 3.13 26.07 23.34
N ILE A 10 2.15 26.04 24.25
CA ILE A 10 1.27 24.87 24.43
C ILE A 10 0.48 24.57 23.14
N LEU A 11 -0.08 25.59 22.48
CA LEU A 11 -0.80 25.42 21.21
C LEU A 11 0.11 24.95 20.06
N LEU A 12 1.35 25.47 19.97
CA LEU A 12 2.35 24.98 19.00
C LEU A 12 2.72 23.51 19.25
N ASN A 13 2.92 23.12 20.51
CA ASN A 13 3.27 21.74 20.86
C ASN A 13 2.12 20.75 20.58
N LEU A 14 0.86 21.13 20.84
CA LEU A 14 -0.33 20.34 20.52
C LEU A 14 -0.46 20.10 19.00
N ASN A 15 -0.30 21.14 18.19
CA ASN A 15 -0.35 21.03 16.73
C ASN A 15 0.83 20.20 16.18
N CYS A 16 2.04 20.41 16.71
CA CYS A 16 3.23 19.63 16.33
C CYS A 16 3.04 18.14 16.64
N PHE A 17 2.55 17.79 17.84
CA PHE A 17 2.29 16.41 18.23
C PHE A 17 1.28 15.73 17.28
N SER A 18 0.19 16.43 16.95
CA SER A 18 -0.82 15.90 16.02
C SER A 18 -0.28 15.65 14.60
N GLN A 19 0.53 16.57 14.07
CA GLN A 19 1.15 16.41 12.75
C GLN A 19 2.13 15.23 12.74
N THR A 20 2.87 15.00 13.84
CA THR A 20 3.78 13.86 13.90
C THR A 20 3.06 12.51 13.86
N ASP A 21 1.81 12.42 14.34
CA ASP A 21 1.07 11.16 14.38
C ASP A 21 0.42 10.83 13.03
N ILE A 22 -0.07 11.82 12.28
CA ILE A 22 -0.50 11.63 10.90
C ILE A 22 0.68 11.26 10.00
N ASP A 23 1.85 11.87 10.18
CA ASP A 23 3.06 11.54 9.40
C ASP A 23 3.56 10.11 9.68
N LYS A 24 3.56 9.67 10.94
CA LYS A 24 3.92 8.28 11.33
C LYS A 24 2.95 7.26 10.74
N SER A 25 1.65 7.54 10.80
CA SER A 25 0.63 6.62 10.26
C SER A 25 0.70 6.58 8.73
N TRP A 26 0.94 7.71 8.07
CA TRP A 26 1.20 7.76 6.64
C TRP A 26 2.45 6.95 6.26
N LYS A 27 3.55 7.12 6.98
CA LYS A 27 4.76 6.31 6.77
C LYS A 27 4.47 4.81 6.88
N SER A 28 3.67 4.40 7.86
CA SER A 28 3.27 2.98 8.02
C SER A 28 2.49 2.44 6.81
N VAL A 29 1.60 3.26 6.21
CA VAL A 29 0.90 2.92 4.95
C VAL A 29 1.91 2.74 3.82
N LYS A 30 2.82 3.71 3.62
CA LYS A 30 3.84 3.64 2.56
C LYS A 30 4.76 2.43 2.71
N ASP A 31 5.26 2.16 3.91
CA ASP A 31 6.13 1.02 4.20
C ASP A 31 5.42 -0.32 3.88
N SER A 32 4.11 -0.39 4.09
CA SER A 32 3.32 -1.58 3.74
C SER A 32 3.18 -1.75 2.23
N TYR A 33 2.99 -0.66 1.48
CA TYR A 33 3.02 -0.70 0.01
C TYR A 33 4.39 -1.08 -0.53
N ILE A 34 5.49 -0.57 0.04
CA ILE A 34 6.85 -0.96 -0.35
C ILE A 34 7.04 -2.47 -0.16
N LYS A 35 6.66 -3.03 0.99
CA LYS A 35 6.72 -4.49 1.23
C LYS A 35 5.88 -5.28 0.24
N LYS A 36 4.67 -4.81 -0.10
CA LYS A 36 3.85 -5.42 -1.16
C LYS A 36 4.59 -5.45 -2.49
N THR A 37 5.25 -4.37 -2.89
CA THR A 37 6.02 -4.35 -4.15
C THR A 37 7.13 -5.40 -4.13
N GLU A 38 7.81 -5.58 -3.00
CA GLU A 38 8.87 -6.60 -2.86
C GLU A 38 8.32 -8.03 -2.97
N ILE A 39 7.19 -8.31 -2.33
CA ILE A 39 6.51 -9.62 -2.44
C ILE A 39 6.07 -9.87 -3.89
N VAL A 40 5.47 -8.88 -4.54
CA VAL A 40 5.05 -8.99 -5.96
C VAL A 40 6.24 -9.22 -6.89
N LEU A 41 7.38 -8.56 -6.66
CA LEU A 41 8.59 -8.77 -7.45
C LEU A 41 9.14 -10.19 -7.27
N LYS A 42 9.16 -10.71 -6.03
CA LYS A 42 9.54 -12.11 -5.76
C LYS A 42 8.58 -13.08 -6.44
N LEU A 43 7.28 -12.84 -6.37
CA LEU A 43 6.26 -13.67 -7.03
C LEU A 43 6.46 -13.67 -8.54
N ALA A 44 6.57 -12.50 -9.16
CA ALA A 44 6.79 -12.37 -10.60
C ALA A 44 8.06 -13.09 -11.07
N ASN A 45 9.15 -13.02 -10.29
CA ASN A 45 10.38 -13.75 -10.60
C ASN A 45 10.21 -15.27 -10.59
N ASN A 46 9.46 -15.82 -9.63
CA ASN A 46 9.16 -17.26 -9.62
C ASN A 46 8.26 -17.63 -10.80
N LEU A 47 7.24 -16.82 -11.11
CA LEU A 47 6.31 -17.10 -12.21
C LEU A 47 6.94 -16.98 -13.60
N ARG A 48 8.11 -16.33 -13.75
CA ARG A 48 8.82 -16.22 -15.05
C ARG A 48 9.24 -17.57 -15.65
N ILE A 49 9.37 -18.61 -14.84
CA ILE A 49 9.70 -19.96 -15.35
C ILE A 49 8.46 -20.68 -15.94
N SER A 50 7.26 -20.15 -15.69
CA SER A 50 6.02 -20.66 -16.28
C SER A 50 6.01 -20.48 -17.80
N LYS A 51 5.43 -21.45 -18.49
CA LYS A 51 5.12 -21.37 -19.92
C LYS A 51 3.70 -20.88 -20.20
N GLN A 52 2.82 -20.89 -19.18
CA GLN A 52 1.41 -20.51 -19.30
C GLN A 52 1.18 -19.03 -19.01
N ILE A 53 2.03 -18.43 -18.16
CA ILE A 53 1.88 -17.03 -17.77
C ILE A 53 2.52 -16.12 -18.83
N ASN A 54 1.74 -15.14 -19.30
CA ASN A 54 2.19 -14.18 -20.29
C ASN A 54 3.33 -13.30 -19.74
N LYS A 55 4.51 -13.41 -20.36
CA LYS A 55 5.71 -12.63 -19.99
C LYS A 55 5.46 -11.12 -20.03
N SER A 56 4.69 -10.62 -21.01
CA SER A 56 4.36 -9.20 -21.12
C SER A 56 3.56 -8.70 -19.90
N GLU A 57 2.64 -9.52 -19.36
CA GLU A 57 1.88 -9.16 -18.16
C GLU A 57 2.75 -9.22 -16.89
N LEU A 58 3.69 -10.17 -16.79
CA LEU A 58 4.71 -10.19 -15.73
C LEU A 58 5.60 -8.94 -15.76
N ASP A 59 6.07 -8.54 -16.93
CA ASP A 59 6.93 -7.37 -17.06
C ASP A 59 6.19 -6.08 -16.73
N LYS A 60 4.93 -5.93 -17.18
CA LYS A 60 4.07 -4.82 -16.74
C LYS A 60 3.87 -4.82 -15.23
N THR A 61 3.70 -5.98 -14.60
CA THR A 61 3.55 -6.09 -13.14
C THR A 61 4.80 -5.61 -12.41
N VAL A 62 5.97 -6.04 -12.87
CA VAL A 62 7.27 -5.61 -12.32
C VAL A 62 7.47 -4.10 -12.48
N ILE A 63 7.15 -3.55 -13.65
CA ILE A 63 7.23 -2.10 -13.91
C ILE A 63 6.31 -1.33 -12.95
N ASN A 64 5.06 -1.77 -12.78
CA ASN A 64 4.11 -1.07 -11.91
C ASN A 64 4.44 -1.24 -10.42
N ALA A 65 5.06 -2.37 -10.03
CA ALA A 65 5.59 -2.54 -8.68
C ALA A 65 6.72 -1.53 -8.42
N GLY A 66 7.62 -1.33 -9.38
CA GLY A 66 8.66 -0.31 -9.30
C GLY A 66 8.11 1.11 -9.22
N LYS A 67 7.09 1.44 -10.03
CA LYS A 67 6.40 2.75 -9.98
C LYS A 67 5.75 3.02 -8.62
N LEU A 68 5.05 2.02 -8.05
CA LEU A 68 4.45 2.16 -6.72
C LEU A 68 5.54 2.41 -5.67
N LYS A 69 6.63 1.64 -5.69
CA LYS A 69 7.76 1.84 -4.76
C LYS A 69 8.32 3.26 -4.84
N ALA A 70 8.64 3.73 -6.05
CA ALA A 70 9.14 5.08 -6.26
C ALA A 70 8.14 6.17 -5.81
N THR A 71 6.85 5.93 -5.97
CA THR A 71 5.80 6.86 -5.49
C THR A 71 5.77 6.92 -3.96
N CYS A 72 6.02 5.81 -3.27
CA CYS A 72 6.08 5.74 -1.81
C CYS A 72 7.36 6.37 -1.21
N ASP A 73 8.42 6.53 -2.00
CA ASP A 73 9.66 7.19 -1.53
C ASP A 73 9.48 8.70 -1.31
N ASN A 74 8.42 9.31 -1.85
CA ASN A 74 8.09 10.71 -1.60
C ASN A 74 7.70 10.92 -0.11
N ASN A 75 8.40 11.83 0.56
CA ASN A 75 8.17 12.15 1.98
C ASN A 75 7.11 13.23 2.21
N VAL A 76 6.63 13.89 1.15
CA VAL A 76 5.59 14.92 1.27
C VAL A 76 4.24 14.25 1.54
N LEU A 77 3.57 14.70 2.60
CA LEU A 77 2.18 14.34 2.88
C LEU A 77 1.26 15.48 2.42
N ASP A 78 0.58 15.26 1.31
CA ASP A 78 -0.48 16.13 0.81
C ASP A 78 -1.53 15.31 0.04
N LYS A 79 -2.61 15.96 -0.41
CA LYS A 79 -3.67 15.30 -1.17
C LYS A 79 -3.16 14.68 -2.48
N GLU A 80 -2.18 15.30 -3.12
CA GLU A 80 -1.63 14.82 -4.39
C GLU A 80 -0.81 13.55 -4.18
N SER A 81 0.03 13.50 -3.15
CA SER A 81 0.87 12.34 -2.81
C SER A 81 0.01 11.14 -2.40
N VAL A 82 -1.03 11.37 -1.60
CA VAL A 82 -2.02 10.34 -1.25
C VAL A 82 -2.70 9.78 -2.51
N ASN A 83 -3.14 10.64 -3.42
CA ASN A 83 -3.78 10.23 -4.67
C ASN A 83 -2.82 9.47 -5.61
N LYS A 84 -1.56 9.91 -5.70
CA LYS A 84 -0.53 9.23 -6.52
C LYS A 84 -0.28 7.81 -6.00
N VAL A 85 -0.12 7.63 -4.70
CA VAL A 85 0.06 6.29 -4.09
C VAL A 85 -1.17 5.42 -4.37
N LYS A 86 -2.38 5.96 -4.20
CA LYS A 86 -3.62 5.25 -4.53
C LYS A 86 -3.65 4.79 -5.98
N GLN A 87 -3.38 5.70 -6.91
CA GLN A 87 -3.40 5.41 -8.34
C GLN A 87 -2.37 4.34 -8.70
N ALA A 88 -1.12 4.50 -8.25
CA ALA A 88 -0.05 3.53 -8.52
C ALA A 88 -0.38 2.13 -7.97
N ASN A 89 -0.98 2.05 -6.77
CA ASN A 89 -1.43 0.78 -6.21
C ASN A 89 -2.59 0.16 -7.01
N GLY A 90 -3.55 0.98 -7.48
CA GLY A 90 -4.64 0.52 -8.35
C GLY A 90 -4.13 -0.05 -9.68
N GLU A 91 -3.19 0.65 -10.31
CA GLU A 91 -2.51 0.18 -11.53
C GLU A 91 -1.82 -1.17 -11.28
N LEU A 92 -1.02 -1.28 -10.21
CA LEU A 92 -0.39 -2.55 -9.83
C LEU A 92 -1.41 -3.68 -9.63
N ASN A 93 -2.50 -3.43 -8.89
CA ASN A 93 -3.54 -4.41 -8.64
C ASN A 93 -4.18 -4.94 -9.92
N SER A 94 -4.40 -4.06 -10.91
CA SER A 94 -5.01 -4.48 -12.18
C SER A 94 -4.19 -5.55 -12.93
N TYR A 95 -2.87 -5.46 -12.88
CA TYR A 95 -1.98 -6.45 -13.49
C TYR A 95 -1.80 -7.68 -12.61
N LEU A 96 -1.69 -7.49 -11.30
CA LEU A 96 -1.55 -8.57 -10.34
C LEU A 96 -2.75 -9.53 -10.42
N VAL A 97 -3.98 -9.00 -10.49
CA VAL A 97 -5.20 -9.83 -10.65
C VAL A 97 -5.14 -10.69 -11.91
N ARG A 98 -4.69 -10.14 -13.05
CA ARG A 98 -4.56 -10.91 -14.30
C ARG A 98 -3.55 -12.04 -14.18
N ILE A 99 -2.43 -11.81 -13.49
CA ILE A 99 -1.45 -12.87 -13.24
C ILE A 99 -2.05 -13.96 -12.35
N LEU A 100 -2.75 -13.59 -11.29
CA LEU A 100 -3.36 -14.54 -10.36
C LEU A 100 -4.44 -15.40 -11.06
N VAL A 101 -5.25 -14.81 -11.94
CA VAL A 101 -6.21 -15.57 -12.76
C VAL A 101 -5.50 -16.58 -13.66
N ASN A 102 -4.39 -16.20 -14.29
CA ASN A 102 -3.62 -17.14 -15.13
C ASN A 102 -2.89 -18.19 -14.31
N LEU A 103 -2.45 -17.85 -13.10
CA LEU A 103 -1.83 -18.78 -12.15
C LEU A 103 -2.78 -19.93 -11.80
N GLU A 104 -4.08 -19.67 -11.68
CA GLU A 104 -5.08 -20.73 -11.41
C GLU A 104 -5.11 -21.82 -12.48
N SER A 105 -4.78 -21.46 -13.73
CA SER A 105 -4.71 -22.42 -14.84
C SER A 105 -3.38 -23.17 -14.95
N ASP A 106 -2.34 -22.73 -14.23
CA ASP A 106 -1.02 -23.36 -14.22
C ASP A 106 -0.85 -24.28 -13.00
N PHE A 107 -1.26 -25.55 -13.15
CA PHE A 107 -1.19 -26.56 -12.09
C PHE A 107 0.19 -26.71 -11.46
N LYS A 108 1.27 -26.56 -12.25
CA LYS A 108 2.64 -26.68 -11.76
C LYS A 108 2.99 -25.51 -10.85
N MET A 109 2.74 -24.28 -11.30
CA MET A 109 3.04 -23.09 -10.50
C MET A 109 2.12 -22.98 -9.27
N LYS A 110 0.85 -23.36 -9.40
CA LYS A 110 -0.10 -23.36 -8.29
C LYS A 110 0.31 -24.29 -7.14
N SER A 111 0.96 -25.42 -7.47
CA SER A 111 1.45 -26.38 -6.49
C SER A 111 2.88 -26.11 -6.04
N ASP A 112 3.53 -25.06 -6.57
CA ASP A 112 4.89 -24.69 -6.17
C ASP A 112 4.84 -24.05 -4.77
N GLU A 113 5.58 -24.65 -3.83
CA GLU A 113 5.60 -24.23 -2.42
C GLU A 113 5.98 -22.75 -2.26
N LYS A 114 6.90 -22.22 -3.08
CA LYS A 114 7.30 -20.81 -3.01
C LYS A 114 6.20 -19.90 -3.50
N VAL A 115 5.44 -20.31 -4.51
CA VAL A 115 4.30 -19.54 -5.02
C VAL A 115 3.17 -19.50 -4.00
N ILE A 116 2.92 -20.62 -3.30
CA ILE A 116 1.94 -20.70 -2.21
C ILE A 116 2.33 -19.77 -1.05
N ASP A 117 3.58 -19.86 -0.59
CA ASP A 117 4.11 -19.00 0.48
C ASP A 117 4.02 -17.51 0.12
N LEU A 118 4.47 -17.13 -1.08
CA LEU A 118 4.40 -15.74 -1.55
C LEU A 118 2.95 -15.25 -1.70
N SER A 119 2.02 -16.12 -2.08
CA SER A 119 0.59 -15.77 -2.15
C SER A 119 0.01 -15.55 -0.75
N GLY A 120 0.44 -16.34 0.25
CA GLY A 120 0.09 -16.13 1.65
C GLY A 120 0.64 -14.81 2.21
N GLN A 121 1.91 -14.52 1.94
CA GLN A 121 2.53 -13.23 2.30
C GLN A 121 1.81 -12.05 1.64
N LEU A 122 1.38 -12.21 0.38
CA LEU A 122 0.61 -11.21 -0.34
C LEU A 122 -0.76 -10.96 0.31
N ALA A 123 -1.47 -12.00 0.76
CA ALA A 123 -2.73 -11.85 1.49
C ALA A 123 -2.53 -11.12 2.83
N GLU A 124 -1.48 -11.47 3.59
CA GLU A 124 -1.20 -10.82 4.87
C GLU A 124 -0.81 -9.35 4.71
N ILE A 125 0.00 -9.01 3.69
CA ILE A 125 0.35 -7.60 3.45
C ILE A 125 -0.86 -6.77 3.02
N GLU A 126 -1.81 -7.32 2.26
CA GLU A 126 -3.07 -6.61 1.93
C GLU A 126 -3.90 -6.30 3.18
N LYS A 127 -4.01 -7.26 4.10
CA LYS A 127 -4.67 -7.07 5.39
C LYS A 127 -3.95 -6.00 6.24
N GLN A 128 -2.62 -6.01 6.24
CA GLN A 128 -1.82 -5.00 6.92
C GLN A 128 -2.02 -3.61 6.31
N ILE A 129 -2.03 -3.49 4.97
CA ILE A 129 -2.32 -2.24 4.25
C ILE A 129 -3.69 -1.71 4.66
N PHE A 130 -4.72 -2.56 4.66
CA PHE A 130 -6.06 -2.17 5.07
C PHE A 130 -6.10 -1.63 6.50
N THR A 131 -5.46 -2.33 7.44
CA THR A 131 -5.39 -1.93 8.84
C THR A 131 -4.69 -0.58 9.00
N ASN A 132 -3.58 -0.37 8.28
CA ASN A 132 -2.83 0.87 8.32
C ASN A 132 -3.59 2.04 7.69
N ILE A 133 -4.31 1.82 6.59
CA ILE A 133 -5.19 2.83 5.97
C ILE A 133 -6.32 3.21 6.91
N LYS A 134 -6.97 2.23 7.55
CA LYS A 134 -8.03 2.50 8.54
C LYS A 134 -7.49 3.35 9.70
N ARG A 135 -6.33 2.99 10.24
CA ARG A 135 -5.66 3.76 11.30
C ARG A 135 -5.32 5.19 10.84
N TYR A 136 -4.76 5.33 9.65
CA TYR A 136 -4.42 6.62 9.05
C TYR A 136 -5.66 7.51 8.86
N ASN A 137 -6.74 6.95 8.30
CA ASN A 137 -8.00 7.67 8.10
C ASN A 137 -8.62 8.12 9.43
N ASN A 138 -8.63 7.26 10.45
CA ASN A 138 -9.12 7.62 11.79
C ASN A 138 -8.34 8.81 12.39
N ILE A 139 -7.02 8.87 12.16
CA ILE A 139 -6.18 9.99 12.59
C ILE A 139 -6.48 11.24 11.75
N CYS A 140 -6.65 11.11 10.44
CA CYS A 140 -7.05 12.24 9.59
C CYS A 140 -8.40 12.83 10.03
N GLU A 141 -9.36 11.98 10.37
CA GLU A 141 -10.67 12.38 10.89
C GLU A 141 -10.56 13.10 12.23
N SER A 142 -9.80 12.55 13.19
CA SER A 142 -9.63 13.19 14.51
C SER A 142 -8.95 14.55 14.44
N LEU A 143 -8.11 14.77 13.42
CA LEU A 143 -7.43 16.04 13.16
C LEU A 143 -8.18 16.95 12.17
N ASN A 144 -9.39 16.59 11.75
CA ASN A 144 -10.18 17.29 10.73
C ASN A 144 -9.46 17.48 9.37
N GLN A 145 -8.46 16.65 9.07
CA GLN A 145 -7.69 16.66 7.82
C GLN A 145 -8.41 15.87 6.71
N LYS A 146 -9.64 16.29 6.38
CA LYS A 146 -10.51 15.57 5.44
C LYS A 146 -9.93 15.43 4.03
N SER A 147 -9.08 16.35 3.61
CA SER A 147 -8.41 16.34 2.30
C SER A 147 -7.37 15.21 2.16
N LEU A 148 -6.91 14.65 3.29
CA LEU A 148 -5.90 13.61 3.36
C LEU A 148 -6.51 12.20 3.52
N ILE A 149 -7.82 12.09 3.74
CA ILE A 149 -8.49 10.79 3.91
C ILE A 149 -8.32 9.93 2.66
N PHE A 150 -7.83 8.71 2.86
CA PHE A 150 -7.78 7.69 1.81
C PHE A 150 -9.21 7.21 1.52
N PRO A 151 -9.71 7.31 0.27
CA PRO A 151 -11.06 6.86 -0.04
C PRO A 151 -11.24 5.37 0.25
N THR A 152 -12.16 5.02 1.13
CA THR A 152 -12.43 3.63 1.57
C THR A 152 -13.34 2.84 0.61
N SER A 153 -13.74 3.40 -0.54
CA SER A 153 -14.87 2.91 -1.33
C SER A 153 -14.65 1.61 -2.14
N SER A 154 -13.57 0.85 -1.91
CA SER A 154 -13.34 -0.38 -2.69
C SER A 154 -12.30 -1.30 -2.06
N TYR A 155 -12.64 -2.01 -0.98
CA TYR A 155 -11.89 -3.17 -0.51
C TYR A 155 -12.87 -4.26 -0.05
N PRO A 156 -12.71 -5.53 -0.49
CA PRO A 156 -13.66 -6.59 -0.20
C PRO A 156 -13.68 -6.89 1.29
N THR A 157 -14.89 -6.91 1.87
CA THR A 157 -15.10 -7.13 3.30
C THR A 157 -14.78 -8.55 3.75
N GLU A 158 -14.58 -9.50 2.83
CA GLU A 158 -14.15 -10.87 3.10
C GLU A 158 -13.64 -11.46 1.76
N VAL A 159 -12.35 -11.78 1.67
CA VAL A 159 -11.86 -12.66 0.60
C VAL A 159 -11.86 -14.07 1.18
N LYS A 160 -12.93 -14.83 0.87
CA LYS A 160 -12.92 -16.28 1.05
C LYS A 160 -12.10 -16.86 -0.10
N PHE A 161 -10.93 -17.40 0.24
CA PHE A 161 -10.16 -18.28 -0.64
C PHE A 161 -10.83 -19.65 -0.69
#